data_AF-A0A7V4T0N7-F1
#
_entry.id   AF-A0A7V4T0N7-F1
#
_cell.length_a   1.000
_cell.length_b   1.000
_cell.length_c   1.000
_cell.angle_alpha   90.00
_cell.angle_beta   90.00
_cell.angle_gamma   90.00
#
_symmetry.space_group_name_H-M   'P 1'
#
loop_
_entity.id
_entity.type
_entity.pdbx_description
1 polymer ?
#
loop_
_entity_poly.entity_id
_entity_poly.type
_entity_poly.pdbx_seq_one_letter_code
_entity_poly.pdbx_strand_id
1 'polypeptide(L)' 'MRAAECAVKKVLPFTVNITRKEERENLNHLGQEIARQEGLHYQGYSVSTIEPYSLEQAKATLYFD' A
#
# COMPACT_ATOMS: atom_id res chain seq x y z
N MET A 1 23.36 -0.55 -19.71
CA MET A 1 22.29 -1.01 -18.81
C MET A 1 22.21 -0.06 -17.62
N ARG A 2 21.23 0.84 -17.58
CA ARG A 2 20.84 1.63 -16.41
C ARG A 2 19.45 2.19 -16.71
N ALA A 3 18.42 1.36 -16.53
CA ALA A 3 17.06 1.88 -16.43
C ALA A 3 16.89 2.34 -14.98
N ALA A 4 16.54 3.60 -14.83
CA ALA A 4 16.41 4.30 -13.58
C ALA A 4 15.41 3.59 -12.65
N GLU A 5 15.67 3.71 -11.35
CA GLU A 5 14.84 3.29 -10.23
C GLU A 5 13.39 3.79 -10.40
N CYS A 6 12.51 2.98 -10.99
CA CYS A 6 11.09 3.30 -11.15
C CYS A 6 10.32 2.94 -9.88
N ALA A 7 10.64 3.61 -8.77
CA ALA A 7 9.84 3.47 -7.56
C ALA A 7 8.45 4.09 -7.78
N VAL A 8 7.42 3.25 -7.93
CA VAL A 8 6.03 3.66 -8.08
C VAL A 8 5.35 3.62 -6.72
N LYS A 9 4.63 4.68 -6.36
CA LYS A 9 3.82 4.72 -5.13
C LYS A 9 2.35 4.92 -5.47
N LYS A 10 1.47 4.15 -4.83
CA LYS A 10 0.01 4.26 -5.00
C LYS A 10 -0.67 4.50 -3.67
N VAL A 11 -1.30 5.66 -3.57
CA VAL A 11 -2.13 6.01 -2.42
C VAL A 11 -3.51 5.40 -2.62
N LEU A 12 -3.97 4.58 -1.67
CA LEU A 12 -5.29 3.97 -1.76
C LEU A 12 -6.39 5.02 -1.52
N PRO A 13 -7.52 4.94 -2.25
CA PRO A 13 -8.60 5.91 -2.12
C PRO A 13 -9.45 5.70 -0.85
N PHE A 14 -9.23 4.60 -0.14
CA PHE A 14 -9.96 4.22 1.08
C PHE A 14 -9.02 4.12 2.29
N THR A 15 -9.61 4.17 3.48
CA THR A 15 -8.92 3.93 4.75
C THR A 15 -9.01 2.47 5.15
N VAL A 16 -7.99 2.01 5.85
CA VAL A 16 -7.88 0.65 6.39
C VAL A 16 -7.81 0.68 7.90
N ASN A 17 -8.35 -0.33 8.56
CA ASN A 17 -8.17 -0.49 10.00
C ASN A 17 -6.88 -1.26 10.30
N ILE A 18 -5.82 -0.56 10.68
CA ILE A 18 -4.49 -1.16 10.84
C ILE A 18 -4.37 -2.04 12.09
N THR A 19 -5.29 -1.94 13.04
CA THR A 19 -5.30 -2.79 14.24
C THR A 19 -5.84 -4.18 13.92
N ARG A 20 -6.63 -4.32 12.85
CA ARG A 20 -7.17 -5.59 12.37
C ARG A 20 -6.12 -6.31 11.54
N LYS A 21 -5.80 -7.55 11.94
CA LYS A 21 -4.86 -8.41 11.22
C LYS A 21 -5.33 -8.68 9.78
N GLU A 22 -6.60 -8.98 9.60
CA GLU A 22 -7.21 -9.29 8.30
C GLU A 22 -7.06 -8.14 7.30
N GLU A 23 -7.32 -6.89 7.71
CA GLU A 23 -7.15 -5.70 6.86
C GLU A 23 -5.69 -5.52 6.40
N ARG A 24 -4.72 -5.81 7.28
CA ARG A 24 -3.29 -5.77 6.94
C ARG A 24 -2.88 -6.86 5.95
N GLU A 25 -3.45 -8.06 6.09
CA GLU A 25 -3.24 -9.15 5.14
C GLU A 25 -3.87 -8.83 3.79
N ASN A 26 -5.08 -8.27 3.78
CA ASN A 26 -5.76 -7.81 2.56
C ASN A 26 -4.97 -6.73 1.81
N LEU A 27 -4.35 -5.77 2.52
CA LEU A 27 -3.44 -4.79 1.90
C LEU A 27 -2.25 -5.44 1.20
N ASN A 28 -1.65 -6.45 1.81
CA ASN A 28 -0.54 -7.17 1.21
C ASN A 28 -0.98 -7.98 -0.02
N HIS A 29 -2.13 -8.64 0.05
CA HIS A 29 -2.70 -9.34 -1.11
C HIS A 29 -3.00 -8.38 -2.25
N LEU A 30 -3.61 -7.22 -1.96
CA LEU A 30 -3.87 -6.18 -2.96
C LEU A 30 -2.58 -5.67 -3.61
N GLY A 31 -1.55 -5.41 -2.81
CA GLY A 31 -0.23 -5.01 -3.30
C GLY A 31 0.37 -6.05 -4.25
N GLN A 32 0.34 -7.33 -3.88
CA GLN A 32 0.80 -8.42 -4.74
C GLN A 32 -0.01 -8.53 -6.04
N GLU A 33 -1.33 -8.34 -5.97
CA GLU A 33 -2.19 -8.40 -7.15
C GLU A 33 -1.87 -7.28 -8.15
N ILE A 34 -1.72 -6.04 -7.66
CA ILE A 34 -1.35 -4.88 -8.48
C ILE A 34 0.04 -5.08 -9.09
N ALA A 35 1.01 -5.52 -8.29
CA ALA A 35 2.36 -5.82 -8.77
C ALA A 35 2.33 -6.83 -9.92
N ARG A 36 1.55 -7.90 -9.79
CA ARG A 36 1.37 -8.90 -10.85
C ARG A 36 0.70 -8.32 -12.09
N GLN A 37 -0.32 -7.47 -11.94
CA GLN A 37 -1.05 -6.86 -13.06
C GLN A 37 -0.17 -5.86 -13.83
N GLU A 38 0.70 -5.14 -13.14
CA GLU A 38 1.52 -4.07 -13.73
C GLU A 38 2.94 -4.51 -14.07
N GLY A 39 3.32 -5.75 -13.75
CA GLY A 39 4.67 -6.26 -13.97
C GLY A 39 5.71 -5.57 -13.07
N LEU A 40 5.29 -5.13 -11.89
CA LEU A 40 6.12 -4.50 -10.86
C LEU A 40 6.41 -5.50 -9.74
N HIS A 41 7.35 -5.16 -8.87
CA HIS A 41 7.61 -5.88 -7.63
C HIS A 41 7.07 -5.08 -6.43
N TYR A 42 6.31 -5.75 -5.57
CA TYR A 42 5.66 -5.12 -4.42
C TYR A 42 6.62 -5.07 -3.22
N GLN A 43 6.93 -3.85 -2.76
CA GLN A 43 7.88 -3.60 -1.68
C GLN A 43 7.21 -3.53 -0.30
N GLY A 44 5.90 -3.29 -0.26
CA GLY A 44 5.14 -3.15 0.99
C GLY A 44 4.30 -1.88 1.04
N TYR A 45 3.87 -1.50 2.24
CA TYR A 45 3.00 -0.35 2.43
C TYR A 45 3.38 0.48 3.66
N SER A 46 3.00 1.75 3.62
CA SER A 46 3.01 2.66 4.76
C SER A 46 1.60 3.14 5.04
N VAL A 47 1.32 3.47 6.29
CA VAL A 47 0.02 3.99 6.71
C VAL A 47 0.19 5.33 7.41
N SER A 48 -0.70 6.27 7.09
CA SER A 48 -0.73 7.58 7.72
C SER A 48 -2.11 7.81 8.35
N THR A 49 -2.13 8.01 9.67
CA THR A 49 -3.29 8.46 10.44
C THR A 49 -3.26 10.00 10.46
N ILE A 50 -3.83 10.65 9.45
CA ILE A 50 -3.99 12.10 9.42
C ILE A 50 -5.43 12.39 9.82
N GLU A 51 -5.69 13.26 10.79
CA GLU A 51 -7.05 13.66 11.14
C GLU A 51 -7.83 14.09 9.88
N PRO A 52 -9.11 13.69 9.73
CA PRO A 52 -10.08 13.34 10.77
C PRO A 52 -10.25 11.82 11.02
N TYR A 53 -9.33 10.97 10.56
CA TYR A 53 -9.47 9.53 10.76
C TYR A 53 -9.29 9.15 12.24
N SER A 54 -10.13 8.23 12.75
CA SER A 54 -9.93 7.70 14.10
C SER A 54 -8.53 7.07 14.21
N LEU A 55 -7.98 6.96 15.44
CA LEU A 55 -6.69 6.28 15.69
C LEU A 55 -6.58 4.89 15.01
N GLU A 56 -7.72 4.27 14.71
CA GLU A 56 -7.80 2.96 14.06
C GLU A 56 -7.79 3.03 12.53
N GLN A 57 -8.28 4.13 11.94
CA GLN A 57 -8.40 4.30 10.49
C GLN A 57 -7.17 5.03 9.93
N ALA A 58 -6.48 4.40 8.99
CA ALA A 58 -5.31 4.97 8.35
C ALA A 58 -5.42 4.97 6.83
N LYS A 59 -4.81 5.95 6.19
CA LYS A 59 -4.67 5.99 4.73
C LYS A 59 -3.42 5.23 4.33
N ALA A 60 -3.58 4.19 3.52
CA ALA A 60 -2.48 3.35 3.09
C ALA A 60 -1.86 3.85 1.77
N THR A 61 -0.54 3.74 1.66
CA THR A 61 0.23 3.95 0.45
C THR A 61 1.07 2.70 0.17
N LEU A 62 0.90 2.11 -1.01
CA LEU A 62 1.62 0.95 -1.49
C LEU A 62 2.87 1.38 -2.29
N TYR A 63 3.96 0.64 -2.19
CA TYR A 63 5.23 0.90 -2.87
C TYR A 63 5.62 -0.26 -3.78
N PHE A 64 6.14 0.09 -4.96
CA PHE A 64 6.51 -0.85 -6.02
C PHE A 64 7.81 -0.42 -6.71
N ASP A 65 8.54 -1.37 -7.28
CA ASP A 65 9.71 -1.15 -8.15
C ASP A 65 9.71 -2.00 -9.43
#